data_AF-A0A1Q9VG15-F1
#
_entry.id   AF-A0A1Q9VG15-F1
#
_cell.length_a   1.000
_cell.length_b   1.000
_cell.length_c   1.000
_cell.angle_alpha   90.00
_cell.angle_beta   90.00
_cell.angle_gamma   90.00
#
_symmetry.space_group_name_H-M   'P 1'
#
loop_
_entity.id
_entity.type
_entity.pdbx_description
1 polymer ?
#
loop_
_entity_poly.entity_id
_entity_poly.type
_entity_poly.pdbx_seq_one_letter_code
_entity_poly.pdbx_strand_id
1 'polypeptide(L)'
;MADPHGSDARGERPPKEWDELLPWWDERRAELRAAFDRGPDTPAQMMFGFYAPNLASWARRQAHEVAVHRLDAELAAGAEPATFDAAFAADGVDEALTMIIHRRRGGWSDVEASGAVLVHAEDARQLWSLTLTPGEPPTLGERAEPDATLSGDADAVYKRLWRRPATVSITGDASLLDPLETP
;
A
#
# COMPACT_ATOMS: atom_id res chain seq x y z
N MET A 1 4.77 18.48 7.77
CA MET A 1 5.78 17.62 7.11
C MET A 1 7.11 17.82 7.82
N ALA A 2 7.86 16.75 8.08
CA ALA A 2 9.10 16.83 8.83
C ALA A 2 10.17 17.60 8.04
N ASP A 3 10.64 18.70 8.62
CA ASP A 3 11.83 19.43 8.18
C ASP A 3 13.06 18.50 8.27
N PRO A 4 13.84 18.32 7.18
CA PRO A 4 15.04 17.49 7.19
C PRO A 4 16.13 17.94 8.18
N HIS A 5 16.00 19.15 8.74
CA HIS A 5 16.87 19.71 9.79
C HIS A 5 16.11 20.10 11.06
N GLY A 6 14.80 19.84 11.12
CA GLY A 6 13.93 20.29 12.21
C GLY A 6 13.95 19.36 13.41
N SER A 7 13.76 19.93 14.59
CA SER A 7 13.44 19.15 15.79
C SER A 7 12.15 18.36 15.57
N ASP A 8 12.05 17.19 16.21
CA ASP A 8 10.91 16.26 16.17
C ASP A 8 9.61 16.97 16.61
N ALA A 9 8.98 17.67 15.66
CA ALA A 9 7.76 18.41 15.88
C ALA A 9 6.62 17.41 15.91
N ARG A 10 6.24 16.95 17.11
CA ARG A 10 4.99 16.22 17.30
C ARG A 10 3.87 17.11 16.77
N GLY A 11 3.20 16.64 15.71
CA GLY A 11 2.08 17.35 15.09
C GLY A 11 0.97 17.64 16.10
N GLU A 12 0.14 18.62 15.78
CA GLU A 12 -1.06 18.93 16.55
C GLU A 12 -1.94 17.69 16.69
N ARG A 13 -2.52 17.49 17.88
CA ARG A 13 -3.48 16.41 18.07
C ARG A 13 -4.81 16.81 17.44
N PRO A 14 -5.50 15.89 16.74
CA PRO A 14 -6.81 16.17 16.18
C PRO A 14 -7.84 16.47 17.30
N PRO A 15 -8.83 17.35 17.03
CA PRO A 15 -10.01 17.49 17.88
C PRO A 15 -10.76 16.16 18.08
N LYS A 16 -11.55 16.07 19.15
CA LYS A 16 -12.33 14.84 19.46
C LYS A 16 -13.74 14.87 18.90
N GLU A 17 -14.37 16.05 18.90
CA GLU A 17 -15.76 16.22 18.50
C GLU A 17 -15.87 16.39 16.98
N TRP A 18 -16.88 15.75 16.39
CA TRP A 18 -17.03 15.70 14.92
C TRP A 18 -17.14 17.09 14.28
N ASP A 19 -17.86 18.02 14.90
CA ASP A 19 -18.07 19.37 14.38
C ASP A 19 -16.77 20.18 14.27
N GLU A 20 -15.78 19.86 15.11
CA GLU A 20 -14.45 20.48 15.09
C GLU A 20 -13.46 19.65 14.25
N LEU A 21 -13.62 18.33 14.22
CA LEU A 21 -12.72 17.41 13.54
C LEU A 21 -12.80 17.51 12.01
N LEU A 22 -14.01 17.69 11.45
CA LEU A 22 -14.18 17.77 9.99
C LEU A 22 -13.52 19.03 9.39
N PRO A 23 -13.76 20.26 9.91
CA PRO A 23 -13.03 21.44 9.45
C PRO A 23 -11.51 21.31 9.64
N TRP A 24 -11.08 20.72 10.75
CA TRP A 24 -9.65 20.49 11.01
C TRP A 24 -9.03 19.56 9.93
N TRP A 25 -9.71 18.49 9.53
CA TRP A 25 -9.24 17.65 8.42
C TRP A 25 -9.23 18.36 7.07
N ASP A 26 -10.18 19.26 6.82
CA ASP A 26 -10.19 20.09 5.62
C ASP A 26 -8.96 21.01 5.56
N GLU A 27 -8.58 21.61 6.68
CA GLU A 27 -7.37 22.43 6.81
C GLU A 27 -6.10 21.60 6.61
N ARG A 28 -5.98 20.44 7.27
CA ARG A 28 -4.82 19.54 7.11
C ARG A 28 -4.68 19.03 5.67
N ARG A 29 -5.79 18.73 5.00
CA ARG A 29 -5.80 18.38 3.57
C ARG A 29 -5.32 19.53 2.71
N ALA A 30 -5.76 20.76 2.99
CA ALA A 30 -5.31 21.94 2.24
C ALA A 30 -3.80 22.19 2.41
N GLU A 31 -3.28 22.07 3.64
CA GLU A 31 -1.85 22.17 3.92
C GLU A 31 -1.03 21.09 3.22
N LEU A 32 -1.52 19.84 3.22
CA LEU A 32 -0.87 18.72 2.52
C LEU A 32 -0.77 19.00 1.01
N ARG A 33 -1.86 19.48 0.40
CA ARG A 33 -1.87 19.84 -1.03
C ARG A 33 -0.92 20.99 -1.33
N ALA A 34 -1.00 22.08 -0.56
CA ALA A 34 -0.09 23.22 -0.70
C ALA A 34 1.38 22.81 -0.54
N ALA A 35 1.65 21.79 0.27
CA ALA A 35 2.99 21.28 0.41
C ALA A 35 3.49 20.55 -0.85
N PHE A 36 2.63 19.79 -1.54
CA PHE A 36 2.99 19.16 -2.82
C PHE A 36 3.23 20.18 -3.95
N ASP A 37 2.64 21.36 -3.88
CA ASP A 37 2.87 22.44 -4.86
C ASP A 37 4.32 22.98 -4.85
N ARG A 38 5.14 22.62 -3.86
CA ARG A 38 6.58 22.96 -3.85
C ARG A 38 7.39 22.20 -4.90
N GLY A 39 6.83 21.15 -5.48
CA GLY A 39 7.43 20.38 -6.58
C GLY A 39 7.99 19.02 -6.15
N PRO A 40 8.03 18.05 -7.08
CA PRO A 40 8.25 16.62 -6.78
C PRO A 40 9.64 16.32 -6.18
N ASP A 41 10.67 17.04 -6.61
CA ASP A 41 12.05 16.83 -6.17
C ASP A 41 12.39 17.53 -4.84
N THR A 42 11.43 18.25 -4.26
CA THR A 42 11.64 18.93 -2.98
C THR A 42 12.01 17.90 -1.90
N PRO A 43 13.14 18.07 -1.21
CA PRO A 43 13.56 17.15 -0.14
C PRO A 43 12.50 17.04 0.96
N ALA A 44 12.17 15.82 1.34
CA ALA A 44 11.24 15.53 2.42
C ALA A 44 11.58 14.17 3.04
N GLN A 45 11.93 14.17 4.33
CA GLN A 45 12.28 12.94 5.04
C GLN A 45 11.11 11.95 5.02
N MET A 46 11.42 10.69 4.75
CA MET A 46 10.47 9.58 4.77
C MET A 46 10.89 8.61 5.88
N MET A 47 9.93 8.09 6.64
CA MET A 47 10.19 7.04 7.63
C MET A 47 10.47 5.66 6.97
N PHE A 48 10.56 5.65 5.64
CA PHE A 48 10.62 4.49 4.78
C PHE A 48 11.89 4.56 3.94
N GLY A 49 12.89 3.74 4.27
CA GLY A 49 14.19 3.72 3.57
C GLY A 49 14.14 3.23 2.12
N PHE A 50 12.98 2.74 1.65
CA PHE A 50 12.76 2.28 0.28
C PHE A 50 12.33 3.41 -0.67
N TYR A 51 11.95 4.56 -0.13
CA TYR A 51 11.54 5.72 -0.90
C TYR A 51 12.64 6.75 -1.03
N ALA A 52 12.71 7.42 -2.18
CA ALA A 52 13.50 8.64 -2.29
C ALA A 52 12.97 9.67 -1.27
N PRO A 53 13.83 10.37 -0.51
CA PRO A 53 13.40 11.33 0.50
C PRO A 53 12.97 12.66 -0.14
N ASN A 54 11.89 12.63 -0.92
CA ASN A 54 11.33 13.78 -1.63
C ASN A 54 9.79 13.79 -1.59
N LEU A 55 9.19 14.89 -2.04
CA LEU A 55 7.73 15.06 -2.04
C LEU A 55 7.00 14.14 -3.01
N ALA A 56 7.63 13.71 -4.12
CA ALA A 56 7.03 12.74 -5.03
C ALA A 56 6.71 11.41 -4.32
N SER A 57 7.64 10.90 -3.51
CA SER A 57 7.41 9.67 -2.73
C SER A 57 6.32 9.84 -1.67
N TRP A 58 6.24 11.01 -1.02
CA TRP A 58 5.14 11.33 -0.11
C TRP A 58 3.79 11.40 -0.83
N ALA A 59 3.75 12.00 -2.02
CA ALA A 59 2.54 12.09 -2.83
C ALA A 59 2.04 10.70 -3.25
N ARG A 60 2.93 9.82 -3.70
CA ARG A 60 2.61 8.42 -4.01
C ARG A 60 2.01 7.71 -2.79
N ARG A 61 2.70 7.75 -1.64
CA ARG A 61 2.22 7.10 -0.41
C ARG A 61 0.87 7.65 0.06
N GLN A 62 0.65 8.96 -0.01
CA GLN A 62 -0.61 9.59 0.38
C GLN A 62 -1.76 9.27 -0.58
N ALA A 63 -1.46 9.12 -1.89
CA ALA A 63 -2.48 8.71 -2.85
C ALA A 63 -3.02 7.30 -2.51
N HIS A 64 -2.14 6.34 -2.18
CA HIS A 64 -2.55 5.00 -1.76
C HIS A 64 -3.22 4.96 -0.39
N GLU A 65 -2.76 5.77 0.57
CA GLU A 65 -3.42 5.92 1.88
C GLU A 65 -4.89 6.34 1.72
N VAL A 66 -5.10 7.44 0.99
CA VAL A 66 -6.43 8.01 0.81
C VAL A 66 -7.30 7.09 -0.03
N ALA A 67 -6.75 6.42 -1.03
CA ALA A 67 -7.48 5.45 -1.86
C ALA A 67 -8.04 4.29 -1.03
N VAL A 68 -7.19 3.67 -0.20
CA VAL A 68 -7.59 2.54 0.65
C VAL A 68 -8.59 2.97 1.72
N HIS A 69 -8.41 4.13 2.36
CA HIS A 69 -9.35 4.59 3.37
C HIS A 69 -10.66 5.14 2.81
N ARG A 70 -10.64 5.69 1.59
CA ARG A 70 -11.86 5.97 0.83
C ARG A 70 -12.64 4.68 0.60
N LEU A 71 -11.95 3.62 0.16
CA LEU A 71 -12.55 2.32 -0.06
C LEU A 71 -13.18 1.76 1.23
N ASP A 72 -12.49 1.87 2.37
CA ASP A 72 -13.03 1.48 3.68
C ASP A 72 -14.31 2.26 4.03
N ALA A 73 -14.33 3.57 3.80
CA ALA A 73 -15.47 4.42 4.07
C ALA A 73 -16.67 4.08 3.17
N GLU A 74 -16.44 3.83 1.88
CA GLU A 74 -17.48 3.42 0.92
C GLU A 74 -18.07 2.06 1.31
N LEU A 75 -17.23 1.07 1.64
CA LEU A 75 -17.67 -0.25 2.11
C LEU A 75 -18.48 -0.16 3.41
N ALA A 76 -18.02 0.65 4.37
CA ALA A 76 -18.74 0.86 5.64
C ALA A 76 -20.10 1.54 5.44
N ALA A 77 -20.21 2.42 4.44
CA ALA A 77 -21.46 3.06 4.06
C ALA A 77 -22.38 2.15 3.24
N GLY A 78 -21.95 0.95 2.85
CA GLY A 78 -22.70 0.06 1.95
C GLY A 78 -22.82 0.60 0.53
N ALA A 79 -21.91 1.49 0.13
CA ALA A 79 -21.85 2.03 -1.23
C ALA A 79 -21.14 1.06 -2.19
N GLU A 80 -21.42 1.20 -3.48
CA GLU A 80 -20.62 0.54 -4.52
C GLU A 80 -19.18 1.06 -4.46
N PRO A 81 -18.18 0.19 -4.23
CA PRO A 81 -16.80 0.63 -4.04
C PRO A 81 -16.20 1.22 -5.32
N ALA A 82 -15.38 2.27 -5.18
CA ALA A 82 -14.69 2.89 -6.30
C ALA A 82 -13.79 1.89 -7.05
N THR A 83 -13.71 2.04 -8.38
CA THR A 83 -12.73 1.36 -9.23
C THR A 83 -11.55 2.29 -9.49
N PHE A 84 -10.34 1.76 -9.38
CA PHE A 84 -9.11 2.49 -9.68
C PHE A 84 -8.62 2.22 -11.10
N ASP A 85 -7.92 3.20 -11.67
CA ASP A 85 -7.23 3.03 -12.95
C ASP A 85 -6.16 1.95 -12.86
N ALA A 86 -5.96 1.18 -13.94
CA ALA A 86 -5.05 0.04 -13.96
C ALA A 86 -3.59 0.42 -13.59
N ALA A 87 -3.11 1.58 -14.04
CA ALA A 87 -1.76 2.03 -13.74
C ALA A 87 -1.61 2.44 -12.26
N PHE A 88 -2.63 3.11 -11.71
CA PHE A 88 -2.66 3.47 -10.29
C PHE A 88 -2.70 2.22 -9.41
N ALA A 89 -3.58 1.27 -9.73
CA ALA A 89 -3.72 0.04 -8.95
C ALA A 89 -2.46 -0.83 -9.04
N ALA A 90 -1.84 -0.95 -10.22
CA ALA A 90 -0.57 -1.66 -10.37
C ALA A 90 0.57 -1.00 -9.57
N ASP A 91 0.65 0.33 -9.54
CA ASP A 91 1.61 1.05 -8.69
C ASP A 91 1.37 0.79 -7.19
N GLY A 92 0.11 0.61 -6.79
CA GLY A 92 -0.27 0.25 -5.42
C GLY A 92 0.00 -1.22 -5.07
N VAL A 93 -0.12 -2.14 -6.03
CA VAL A 93 0.33 -3.54 -5.90
C VAL A 93 1.84 -3.56 -5.70
N ASP A 94 2.58 -2.81 -6.50
CA ASP A 94 4.03 -2.66 -6.35
C ASP A 94 4.42 -2.11 -4.98
N GLU A 95 3.78 -1.03 -4.50
CA GLU A 95 4.02 -0.50 -3.14
C GLU A 95 3.70 -1.53 -2.06
N ALA A 96 2.58 -2.24 -2.20
CA ALA A 96 2.16 -3.25 -1.23
C ALA A 96 3.22 -4.35 -1.11
N LEU A 97 3.64 -4.92 -2.24
CA LEU A 97 4.55 -6.05 -2.29
C LEU A 97 6.00 -5.68 -1.98
N THR A 98 6.44 -4.46 -2.26
CA THR A 98 7.83 -4.03 -2.04
C THR A 98 8.07 -3.38 -0.68
N MET A 99 7.02 -2.90 -0.02
CA MET A 99 7.19 -2.07 1.18
C MET A 99 6.20 -2.38 2.30
N ILE A 100 4.89 -2.44 2.00
CA ILE A 100 3.86 -2.54 3.06
C ILE A 100 3.94 -3.89 3.77
N ILE A 101 4.02 -4.99 3.01
CA ILE A 101 4.03 -6.34 3.59
C ILE A 101 5.25 -6.55 4.49
N HIS A 102 6.41 -5.98 4.13
CA HIS A 102 7.64 -6.07 4.93
C HIS A 102 7.51 -5.44 6.31
N ARG A 103 6.51 -4.57 6.52
CA ARG A 103 6.19 -3.93 7.81
C ARG A 103 5.17 -4.69 8.66
N ARG A 104 4.98 -5.99 8.38
CA ARG A 104 4.13 -6.90 9.15
C ARG A 104 4.28 -6.69 10.67
N ARG A 105 3.14 -6.49 11.35
CA ARG A 105 3.09 -6.43 12.81
C ARG A 105 3.43 -7.81 13.38
N GLY A 106 4.50 -7.90 14.17
CA GLY A 106 5.03 -9.16 14.69
C GLY A 106 6.27 -9.67 13.98
N GLY A 107 6.67 -9.05 12.87
CA GLY A 107 7.83 -9.48 12.08
C GLY A 107 7.55 -10.78 11.31
N TRP A 108 8.62 -11.44 10.88
CA TRP A 108 8.58 -12.61 10.00
C TRP A 108 9.01 -13.92 10.68
N SER A 109 9.49 -13.87 11.92
CA SER A 109 10.07 -15.03 12.63
C SER A 109 9.12 -16.22 12.74
N ASP A 110 7.81 -15.96 12.83
CA ASP A 110 6.78 -16.98 13.06
C ASP A 110 6.07 -17.37 11.75
N VAL A 111 6.56 -16.88 10.60
CA VAL A 111 6.03 -17.22 9.28
C VAL A 111 6.73 -18.48 8.77
N GLU A 112 5.98 -19.57 8.64
CA GLU A 112 6.49 -20.87 8.18
C GLU A 112 6.32 -21.09 6.67
N ALA A 113 5.69 -20.15 5.96
CA ALA A 113 5.42 -20.27 4.54
C ALA A 113 6.73 -20.32 3.73
N SER A 114 6.79 -21.27 2.80
CA SER A 114 7.94 -21.50 1.92
C SER A 114 7.43 -21.83 0.53
N GLY A 115 7.94 -21.14 -0.49
CA GLY A 115 7.53 -21.37 -1.88
C GLY A 115 7.57 -20.11 -2.75
N ALA A 116 7.22 -20.27 -4.02
CA ALA A 116 7.15 -19.20 -5.00
C ALA A 116 5.71 -18.75 -5.23
N VAL A 117 5.48 -17.44 -5.17
CA VAL A 117 4.18 -16.82 -5.45
C VAL A 117 4.30 -15.89 -6.65
N LEU A 118 3.37 -16.00 -7.59
CA LEU A 118 3.20 -15.05 -8.68
C LEU A 118 1.97 -14.18 -8.43
N VAL A 119 2.15 -12.86 -8.48
CA VAL A 119 1.04 -11.89 -8.52
C VAL A 119 0.97 -11.32 -9.93
N HIS A 120 -0.21 -11.32 -10.55
CA HIS A 120 -0.42 -10.89 -11.93
C HIS A 120 -1.58 -9.90 -12.05
N ALA A 121 -1.26 -8.65 -12.41
CA ALA A 121 -2.25 -7.67 -12.83
C ALA A 121 -2.39 -7.72 -14.37
N GLU A 122 -3.49 -8.32 -14.84
CA GLU A 122 -3.67 -8.76 -16.23
C GLU A 122 -3.83 -7.58 -17.21
N ASP A 123 -4.69 -6.63 -16.86
CA ASP A 123 -4.97 -5.41 -17.62
C ASP A 123 -3.78 -4.44 -17.67
N ALA A 124 -3.00 -4.37 -16.58
CA ALA A 124 -1.74 -3.63 -16.51
C ALA A 124 -0.55 -4.37 -17.14
N ARG A 125 -0.69 -5.66 -17.45
CA ARG A 125 0.38 -6.55 -17.95
C ARG A 125 1.62 -6.56 -17.05
N GLN A 126 1.41 -6.52 -15.73
CA GLN A 126 2.49 -6.51 -14.73
C GLN A 126 2.48 -7.78 -13.88
N LEU A 127 3.68 -8.26 -13.57
CA LEU A 127 3.92 -9.50 -12.84
C LEU A 127 4.93 -9.24 -11.73
N TRP A 128 4.65 -9.75 -10.54
CA TRP A 128 5.57 -9.75 -9.40
C TRP A 128 5.79 -11.21 -8.98
N SER A 129 7.05 -11.65 -9.00
CA SER A 129 7.47 -12.98 -8.54
C SER A 129 8.09 -12.83 -7.15
N LEU A 130 7.51 -13.51 -6.17
CA LEU A 130 7.95 -13.49 -4.78
C LEU A 130 8.43 -14.86 -4.36
N THR A 131 9.52 -14.90 -3.62
CA THR A 131 9.98 -16.10 -2.91
C THR A 131 9.74 -15.92 -1.42
N LEU A 132 9.01 -16.86 -0.83
CA LEU A 132 8.79 -16.96 0.61
C LEU A 132 9.85 -17.89 1.20
N THR A 133 10.55 -17.40 2.22
CA THR A 133 11.50 -18.18 3.02
C THR A 133 11.01 -18.13 4.48
N PRO A 134 10.90 -19.27 5.18
CA PRO A 134 10.48 -19.28 6.57
C PRO A 134 11.33 -18.35 7.44
N GLY A 135 10.68 -17.57 8.30
CA GLY A 135 11.36 -16.62 9.19
C GLY A 135 11.80 -15.30 8.54
N GLU A 136 11.69 -15.15 7.21
CA GLU A 136 12.24 -14.02 6.46
C GLU A 136 11.16 -13.23 5.68
N PRO A 137 11.39 -11.92 5.44
CA PRO A 137 10.55 -11.18 4.52
C PRO A 137 10.64 -11.73 3.09
N PRO A 138 9.54 -11.66 2.32
CA PRO A 138 9.51 -12.12 0.95
C PRO A 138 10.49 -11.32 0.10
N THR A 139 11.13 -12.01 -0.83
CA THR A 139 12.04 -11.38 -1.79
C THR A 139 11.36 -11.32 -3.15
N LEU A 140 11.40 -10.14 -3.77
CA LEU A 140 11.01 -9.99 -5.17
C LEU A 140 12.22 -10.33 -6.05
N GLY A 141 12.01 -11.11 -7.10
CA GLY A 141 13.13 -11.57 -7.91
C GLY A 141 12.75 -12.22 -9.22
N GLU A 142 13.68 -13.02 -9.73
CA GLU A 142 13.52 -13.74 -10.98
C GLU A 142 12.31 -14.70 -10.92
N ARG A 143 11.68 -14.88 -12.09
CA ARG A 143 10.49 -15.71 -12.23
C ARG A 143 10.85 -17.18 -12.04
N ALA A 144 10.39 -17.75 -10.93
CA ALA A 144 10.34 -19.18 -10.71
C ALA A 144 9.00 -19.76 -11.19
N GLU A 145 8.92 -21.09 -11.29
CA GLU A 145 7.63 -21.77 -11.42
C GLU A 145 6.84 -21.56 -10.12
N PRO A 146 5.64 -20.93 -10.17
CA PRO A 146 4.93 -20.56 -8.95
C PRO A 146 4.18 -21.74 -8.35
N ASP A 147 4.33 -21.92 -7.04
CA ASP A 147 3.50 -22.81 -6.22
C ASP A 147 2.09 -22.24 -6.02
N ALA A 148 1.95 -20.92 -6.10
CA ALA A 148 0.68 -20.21 -6.08
C ALA A 148 0.67 -19.00 -7.02
N THR A 149 -0.46 -18.75 -7.67
CA THR A 149 -0.69 -17.54 -8.48
C THR A 149 -1.94 -16.82 -8.02
N LEU A 150 -1.82 -15.51 -7.80
CA LEU A 150 -2.92 -14.57 -7.64
C LEU A 150 -3.03 -13.73 -8.92
N SER A 151 -4.16 -13.75 -9.62
CA SER A 151 -4.36 -12.94 -10.82
C SER A 151 -5.73 -12.26 -10.91
N GLY A 152 -5.78 -11.19 -11.71
CA GLY A 152 -6.99 -10.45 -12.06
C GLY A 152 -6.63 -9.07 -12.61
N ASP A 153 -7.64 -8.22 -12.79
CA ASP A 153 -7.41 -6.80 -13.08
C ASP A 153 -6.67 -6.13 -11.90
N ALA A 154 -5.84 -5.14 -12.20
CA ALA A 154 -4.99 -4.47 -11.22
C ALA A 154 -5.79 -3.95 -10.02
N ASP A 155 -6.99 -3.39 -10.25
CA ASP A 155 -7.91 -2.95 -9.19
C ASP A 155 -8.28 -4.08 -8.21
N ALA A 156 -8.61 -5.25 -8.74
CA ALA A 156 -9.01 -6.40 -7.93
C ALA A 156 -7.82 -6.97 -7.14
N VAL A 157 -6.65 -7.09 -7.77
CA VAL A 157 -5.42 -7.55 -7.12
C VAL A 157 -4.99 -6.56 -6.01
N TYR A 158 -5.03 -5.26 -6.30
CA TYR A 158 -4.74 -4.20 -5.34
C TYR A 158 -5.66 -4.30 -4.11
N LYS A 159 -6.97 -4.32 -4.31
CA LYS A 159 -7.96 -4.48 -3.23
C LYS A 159 -7.74 -5.76 -2.43
N ARG A 160 -7.46 -6.89 -3.11
CA ARG A 160 -7.22 -8.18 -2.47
C ARG A 160 -5.99 -8.17 -1.56
N LEU A 161 -4.87 -7.60 -2.00
CA LEU A 161 -3.65 -7.47 -1.18
C LEU A 161 -3.90 -6.60 0.05
N TRP A 162 -4.74 -5.58 -0.10
CA TRP A 162 -5.24 -4.78 1.00
C TRP A 162 -6.35 -5.46 1.81
N ARG A 163 -6.70 -6.72 1.59
CA ARG A 163 -7.75 -7.45 2.36
C ARG A 163 -9.16 -6.87 2.22
N ARG A 164 -9.43 -6.13 1.14
CA ARG A 164 -10.76 -5.65 0.80
C ARG A 164 -11.43 -6.62 -0.18
N PRO A 165 -12.78 -6.70 -0.20
CA PRO A 165 -13.49 -7.59 -1.11
C PRO A 165 -13.14 -7.32 -2.57
N ALA A 166 -12.74 -8.35 -3.29
CA ALA A 166 -12.42 -8.30 -4.72
C ALA A 166 -12.55 -9.70 -5.34
N THR A 167 -12.87 -9.75 -6.63
CA THR A 167 -12.90 -11.01 -7.39
C THR A 167 -11.57 -11.20 -8.07
N VAL A 168 -10.82 -12.22 -7.65
CA VAL A 168 -9.51 -12.59 -8.17
C VAL A 168 -9.47 -14.10 -8.46
N SER A 169 -8.60 -14.52 -9.36
CA SER A 169 -8.28 -15.92 -9.58
C SER A 169 -7.10 -16.33 -8.69
N ILE A 170 -7.22 -17.47 -8.02
CA ILE A 170 -6.13 -18.08 -7.25
C ILE A 170 -5.95 -19.51 -7.73
N THR A 171 -4.73 -19.87 -8.11
CA THR A 171 -4.36 -21.23 -8.51
C THR A 171 -3.16 -21.71 -7.71
N GLY A 172 -3.07 -23.01 -7.43
CA GLY A 172 -2.00 -23.58 -6.60
C GLY A 172 -2.32 -23.52 -5.11
N ASP A 173 -1.30 -23.39 -4.26
CA ASP A 173 -1.45 -23.36 -2.80
C ASP A 173 -1.84 -21.95 -2.30
N ALA A 174 -3.14 -21.74 -2.08
CA ALA A 174 -3.65 -20.44 -1.62
C ALA A 174 -3.11 -20.00 -0.25
N SER A 175 -2.61 -20.91 0.60
CA SER A 175 -2.06 -20.56 1.91
C SER A 175 -0.77 -19.72 1.81
N LEU A 176 -0.08 -19.78 0.66
CA LEU A 176 1.09 -18.95 0.38
C LEU A 176 0.75 -17.47 0.18
N LEU A 177 -0.53 -17.10 0.06
CA LEU A 177 -0.95 -15.70 -0.06
C LEU A 177 -1.16 -15.01 1.29
N ASP A 178 -1.41 -15.77 2.37
CA ASP A 178 -1.67 -15.22 3.71
C ASP A 178 -0.55 -14.29 4.20
N PRO A 179 0.75 -14.56 3.96
CA PRO A 179 1.82 -13.65 4.37
C PRO A 179 1.92 -12.36 3.54
N LEU A 180 1.28 -12.32 2.37
CA LEU A 180 1.32 -11.18 1.44
C LEU A 180 0.19 -10.17 1.68
N GLU A 181 -0.75 -10.47 2.58
CA GLU A 181 -1.79 -9.54 2.95
C GLU A 181 -1.20 -8.37 3.75
N THR A 182 -1.54 -7.14 3.36
CA THR A 182 -1.14 -5.95 4.13
C THR A 182 -1.89 -5.90 5.46
N PRO A 183 -1.40 -5.14 6.46
CA PRO A 183 -2.08 -4.97 7.75
C PRO A 183 -3.55 -4.57 7.66
#